data_AF-A0A4Q3WUQ7-F1
#
_entry.id   AF-A0A4Q3WUQ7-F1
#
_cell.length_a   1.000
_cell.length_b   1.000
_cell.length_c   1.000
_cell.angle_alpha   90.00
_cell.angle_beta   90.00
_cell.angle_gamma   90.00
#
_symmetry.space_group_name_H-M   'P 1'
#
loop_
_entity.id
_entity.type
_entity.pdbx_description
1 polymer ?
#
loop_
_entity_poly.entity_id
_entity_poly.type
_entity_poly.pdbx_seq_one_letter_code
_entity_poly.pdbx_strand_id
1 'polypeptide(L)'
;MKKSLRFILAMATLAGPTLSACAQTTTPVDTQVVNPQPVVDHVIQISVDAMGAKYLDKFLKESPAEFNNFGRLINEGASTLNARTDYTHTITLPNHTCMVTGRPVETPADWAECAGHYWTWNGEVPSNGSPASLHATNPAKGYTASTFDVAHDAGLKTAIYSGKTKFSLYTISFGAELGAENKNGRNKFDFSAIGNGVHAKALASLKENKPAYTF
;
A
#
# COMPACT_ATOMS: atom_id res chain seq x y z
N MET A 1 -6.69 40.53 68.27
CA MET A 1 -5.48 40.30 67.43
C MET A 1 -5.88 39.55 66.17
N LYS A 2 -5.25 39.92 65.04
CA LYS A 2 -5.28 39.32 63.69
C LYS A 2 -6.44 39.71 62.77
N LYS A 3 -6.03 40.46 61.73
CA LYS A 3 -6.77 40.97 60.56
C LYS A 3 -7.29 39.81 59.69
N SER A 4 -8.46 39.97 59.09
CA SER A 4 -8.84 39.19 57.89
C SER A 4 -9.37 40.14 56.82
N LEU A 5 -8.87 39.91 55.62
CA LEU A 5 -8.85 40.75 54.44
C LEU A 5 -10.13 40.51 53.63
N ARG A 6 -10.79 41.59 53.19
CA ARG A 6 -11.96 41.53 52.31
C ARG A 6 -11.51 41.17 50.89
N PHE A 7 -12.07 40.11 50.31
CA PHE A 7 -12.02 39.84 48.88
C PHE A 7 -13.44 39.95 48.30
N ILE A 8 -13.62 40.94 47.43
CA ILE A 8 -14.79 41.08 46.56
C ILE A 8 -14.49 40.23 45.33
N LEU A 9 -15.23 39.13 45.15
CA LEU A 9 -15.15 38.32 43.94
C LEU A 9 -16.12 38.91 42.91
N ALA A 10 -15.57 39.58 41.90
CA ALA A 10 -16.32 40.01 40.72
C ALA A 10 -16.56 38.79 39.82
N MET A 11 -17.80 38.34 39.70
CA MET A 11 -18.22 37.41 38.65
C MET A 11 -18.34 38.18 37.34
N ALA A 12 -17.34 38.05 36.47
CA ALA A 12 -17.44 38.45 35.07
C ALA A 12 -18.06 37.30 34.27
N THR A 13 -19.34 37.43 33.91
CA THR A 13 -19.96 36.60 32.88
C THR A 13 -19.43 37.04 31.51
N LEU A 14 -18.47 36.31 30.98
CA LEU A 14 -18.06 36.42 29.58
C LEU A 14 -19.17 35.82 28.70
N ALA A 15 -19.95 36.69 28.06
CA ALA A 15 -20.80 36.30 26.94
C ALA A 15 -19.88 35.85 25.80
N GLY A 16 -19.92 34.54 25.47
CA GLY A 16 -19.20 34.00 24.33
C GLY A 16 -19.73 34.57 23.02
N PRO A 17 -18.88 34.78 22.01
CA PRO A 17 -19.33 35.22 20.70
C PRO A 17 -20.22 34.12 20.10
N THR A 18 -21.47 34.45 19.79
CA THR A 18 -22.30 33.61 18.93
C THR A 18 -21.65 33.61 17.55
N LEU A 19 -21.05 32.48 17.17
CA LEU A 19 -20.66 32.21 15.79
C LEU A 19 -21.93 32.28 14.94
N SER A 20 -22.12 33.42 14.27
CA SER A 20 -23.11 33.55 13.22
C SER A 20 -22.64 32.65 12.08
N ALA A 21 -23.28 31.50 11.92
CA ALA A 21 -23.06 30.66 10.76
C ALA A 21 -23.48 31.48 9.53
N CYS A 22 -22.52 31.80 8.65
CA CYS A 22 -22.84 32.26 7.31
C CYS A 22 -23.73 31.19 6.67
N ALA A 23 -25.00 31.53 6.45
CA ALA A 23 -25.89 30.70 5.66
C ALA A 23 -25.30 30.57 4.25
N GLN A 24 -24.68 29.42 3.97
CA GLN A 24 -24.28 29.07 2.62
C GLN A 24 -25.56 28.82 1.83
N THR A 25 -25.87 29.73 0.90
CA THR A 25 -26.75 29.41 -0.23
C THR A 25 -26.17 28.21 -0.95
N THR A 26 -26.74 27.03 -0.67
CA THR A 26 -26.46 25.79 -1.39
C THR A 26 -27.13 25.89 -2.75
N THR A 27 -26.46 26.54 -3.71
CA THR A 27 -26.73 26.24 -5.11
C THR A 27 -26.37 24.77 -5.30
N PRO A 28 -27.26 23.90 -5.81
CA PRO A 28 -26.87 22.55 -6.16
C PRO A 28 -25.80 22.66 -7.24
N VAL A 29 -24.54 22.43 -6.88
CA VAL A 29 -23.52 22.15 -7.87
C VAL A 29 -23.89 20.78 -8.38
N ASP A 30 -24.38 20.72 -9.61
CA ASP A 30 -24.42 19.49 -10.39
C ASP A 30 -22.98 19.05 -10.59
N THR A 31 -22.43 18.38 -9.58
CA THR A 31 -21.25 17.53 -9.73
C THR A 31 -21.70 16.32 -10.53
N GLN A 32 -21.90 16.51 -11.83
CA GLN A 32 -21.49 15.51 -12.79
C GLN A 32 -20.01 15.30 -12.50
N VAL A 33 -19.69 14.32 -11.65
CA VAL A 33 -18.37 13.72 -11.63
C VAL A 33 -18.24 13.15 -13.02
N VAL A 34 -17.69 13.93 -13.94
CA VAL A 34 -17.20 13.43 -15.21
C VAL A 34 -16.20 12.39 -14.79
N ASN A 35 -16.57 11.11 -14.82
CA ASN A 35 -15.63 10.02 -14.68
C ASN A 35 -14.63 10.26 -15.81
N PRO A 36 -13.39 10.74 -15.52
CA PRO A 36 -12.42 10.87 -16.58
C PRO A 36 -12.30 9.48 -17.17
N GLN A 37 -12.47 9.38 -18.50
CA GLN A 37 -12.15 8.13 -19.19
C GLN A 37 -10.76 7.71 -18.70
N PRO A 38 -10.59 6.48 -18.20
CA PRO A 38 -9.33 6.07 -17.65
C PRO A 38 -8.27 6.28 -18.73
N VAL A 39 -7.34 7.20 -18.49
CA VAL A 39 -6.19 7.44 -19.38
C VAL A 39 -5.24 6.23 -19.34
N VAL A 40 -5.45 5.32 -18.38
CA VAL A 40 -4.67 4.12 -18.11
C VAL A 40 -5.62 2.95 -17.89
N ASP A 41 -5.56 1.94 -18.75
CA ASP A 41 -6.38 0.72 -18.63
C ASP A 41 -5.89 -0.23 -17.51
N HIS A 42 -4.58 -0.20 -17.22
CA HIS A 42 -3.92 -1.13 -16.30
C HIS A 42 -2.82 -0.46 -15.48
N VAL A 43 -2.79 -0.76 -14.19
CA VAL A 43 -1.68 -0.41 -13.28
C VAL A 43 -0.95 -1.69 -12.90
N ILE A 44 0.36 -1.73 -13.14
CA ILE A 44 1.20 -2.89 -12.82
C ILE A 44 2.28 -2.45 -11.82
N GLN A 45 2.23 -3.03 -10.62
CA GLN A 45 3.27 -2.86 -9.61
C GLN A 45 4.23 -4.06 -9.65
N ILE A 46 5.49 -3.81 -9.99
CA ILE A 46 6.52 -4.85 -10.10
C ILE A 46 7.52 -4.69 -8.97
N SER A 47 7.74 -5.75 -8.19
CA SER A 47 8.86 -5.84 -7.26
C SER A 47 9.83 -6.89 -7.75
N VAL A 48 11.10 -6.51 -7.89
CA VAL A 48 12.20 -7.44 -8.15
C VAL A 48 12.98 -7.62 -6.85
N ASP A 49 12.79 -8.78 -6.23
CA ASP A 49 13.38 -9.05 -4.92
C ASP A 49 14.92 -9.03 -4.98
N ALA A 50 15.53 -8.44 -3.96
CA ALA A 50 16.98 -8.19 -3.85
C ALA A 50 17.61 -7.35 -4.99
N MET A 51 16.82 -6.64 -5.81
CA MET A 51 17.34 -5.74 -6.84
C MET A 51 17.80 -4.40 -6.25
N GLY A 52 19.01 -4.38 -5.69
CA GLY A 52 19.62 -3.15 -5.18
C GLY A 52 19.96 -2.18 -6.31
N ALA A 53 19.57 -0.91 -6.17
CA ALA A 53 19.79 0.13 -7.19
C ALA A 53 21.27 0.30 -7.60
N LYS A 54 22.21 0.11 -6.65
CA LYS A 54 23.65 0.14 -6.94
C LYS A 54 24.10 -0.94 -7.94
N TYR A 55 23.44 -2.09 -7.93
CA TYR A 55 23.74 -3.19 -8.86
C TYR A 55 23.12 -2.89 -10.22
N LEU A 56 21.87 -2.40 -10.24
CA LEU A 56 21.21 -2.01 -11.48
C LEU A 56 21.96 -0.88 -12.19
N ASP A 57 22.41 0.16 -11.46
CA ASP A 57 23.22 1.25 -12.01
C ASP A 57 24.52 0.74 -12.66
N LYS A 58 25.21 -0.19 -12.00
CA LYS A 58 26.39 -0.85 -12.55
C LYS A 58 26.06 -1.59 -13.85
N PHE A 59 25.02 -2.41 -13.86
CA PHE A 59 24.65 -3.20 -15.03
C PHE A 59 24.17 -2.36 -16.22
N LEU A 60 23.47 -1.26 -15.97
CA LEU A 60 23.08 -0.31 -17.02
C LEU A 60 24.30 0.33 -17.69
N LYS A 61 25.41 0.49 -16.97
CA LYS A 61 26.67 1.06 -17.49
C LYS A 61 27.53 0.01 -18.20
N GLU A 62 27.65 -1.18 -17.63
CA GLU A 62 28.54 -2.24 -18.14
C GLU A 62 27.89 -3.11 -19.22
N SER A 63 26.57 -3.25 -19.21
CA SER A 63 25.82 -4.16 -20.08
C SER A 63 24.47 -3.57 -20.54
N PRO A 64 24.45 -2.36 -21.13
CA PRO A 64 23.22 -1.63 -21.45
C PRO A 64 22.25 -2.40 -22.38
N ALA A 65 22.77 -3.23 -23.28
CA ALA A 65 21.96 -4.04 -24.18
C ALA A 65 21.15 -5.13 -23.44
N GLU A 66 21.71 -5.72 -22.38
CA GLU A 66 21.04 -6.76 -21.58
C GLU A 66 19.98 -6.19 -20.65
N PHE A 67 20.11 -4.92 -20.25
CA PHE A 67 19.21 -4.22 -19.34
C PHE A 67 18.39 -3.13 -20.05
N ASN A 68 18.23 -3.25 -21.38
CA ASN A 68 17.58 -2.25 -22.22
C ASN A 68 16.16 -1.86 -21.75
N ASN A 69 15.38 -2.81 -21.23
CA ASN A 69 14.04 -2.58 -20.72
C ASN A 69 14.05 -1.75 -19.43
N PHE A 70 15.03 -1.96 -18.54
CA PHE A 70 15.23 -1.08 -17.39
C PHE A 70 15.72 0.30 -17.83
N GLY A 71 16.63 0.35 -18.81
CA GLY A 71 17.06 1.62 -19.43
C GLY A 71 15.88 2.41 -19.99
N ARG A 72 14.94 1.72 -20.67
CA ARG A 72 13.71 2.30 -21.17
C ARG A 72 12.84 2.89 -20.06
N LEU A 73 12.56 2.11 -19.00
CA LEU A 73 11.78 2.58 -17.84
C LEU A 73 12.39 3.84 -17.21
N ILE A 74 13.73 3.89 -17.11
CA ILE A 74 14.45 5.03 -16.54
C ILE A 74 14.41 6.26 -17.46
N ASN A 75 14.60 6.08 -18.76
CA ASN A 75 14.70 7.19 -19.72
C ASN A 75 13.33 7.77 -20.13
N GLU A 76 12.28 6.95 -20.13
CA GLU A 76 10.93 7.35 -20.58
C GLU A 76 9.96 7.61 -19.41
N GLY A 77 10.31 7.19 -18.19
CA GLY A 77 9.43 7.26 -17.02
C GLY A 77 10.00 8.10 -15.88
N ALA A 78 9.13 8.47 -14.93
CA ALA A 78 9.57 9.08 -13.68
C ALA A 78 10.31 8.04 -12.82
N SER A 79 11.62 8.26 -12.62
CA SER A 79 12.50 7.23 -12.07
C SER A 79 13.49 7.78 -11.04
N THR A 80 13.89 6.91 -10.11
CA THR A 80 14.98 7.18 -9.16
C THR A 80 15.75 5.91 -8.84
N LEU A 81 17.08 6.02 -8.78
CA LEU A 81 17.98 4.98 -8.28
C LEU A 81 18.38 5.21 -6.82
N ASN A 82 17.73 6.16 -6.13
CA ASN A 82 17.93 6.44 -4.72
C ASN A 82 16.75 6.02 -3.84
N ALA A 83 15.82 5.20 -4.37
CA ALA A 83 14.76 4.59 -3.57
C ALA A 83 15.36 3.70 -2.48
N ARG A 84 14.72 3.69 -1.29
CA ARG A 84 15.17 2.94 -0.12
C ARG A 84 14.12 1.93 0.29
N THR A 85 14.59 0.79 0.77
CA THR A 85 13.76 -0.15 1.52
C THR A 85 13.35 0.47 2.85
N ASP A 86 12.45 -0.19 3.57
CA ASP A 86 12.21 0.10 4.98
C ASP A 86 13.54 0.21 5.74
N TYR A 87 13.63 1.19 6.63
CA TYR A 87 14.85 1.48 7.37
C TYR A 87 15.23 0.38 8.35
N THR A 88 14.23 -0.21 9.00
CA THR A 88 14.41 -1.18 10.10
C THR A 88 14.43 -2.62 9.60
N HIS A 89 13.69 -2.92 8.53
CA HIS A 89 13.44 -4.27 8.06
C HIS A 89 13.66 -4.40 6.56
N THR A 90 14.91 -4.61 6.16
CA THR A 90 15.32 -4.75 4.74
C THR A 90 15.14 -6.16 4.18
N ILE A 91 14.29 -6.98 4.81
CA ILE A 91 14.04 -8.38 4.45
C ILE A 91 12.75 -8.52 3.63
N THR A 92 12.69 -9.56 2.78
CA THR A 92 11.69 -9.74 1.71
C THR A 92 10.26 -9.40 2.13
N LEU A 93 9.57 -10.24 2.91
CA LEU A 93 8.12 -10.14 3.11
C LEU A 93 7.71 -8.87 3.89
N PRO A 94 8.39 -8.47 4.98
CA PRO A 94 8.17 -7.18 5.62
C PRO A 94 8.30 -6.00 4.65
N ASN A 95 9.43 -5.89 3.94
CA ASN A 95 9.65 -4.76 3.04
C ASN A 95 8.69 -4.72 1.83
N HIS A 96 8.28 -5.89 1.30
CA HIS A 96 7.25 -5.94 0.27
C HIS A 96 5.88 -5.53 0.81
N THR A 97 5.61 -5.79 2.09
CA THR A 97 4.36 -5.35 2.72
C THR A 97 4.30 -3.83 2.79
N CYS A 98 5.45 -3.15 2.94
CA CYS A 98 5.52 -1.70 2.80
C CYS A 98 5.03 -1.23 1.43
N MET A 99 5.46 -1.91 0.36
CA MET A 99 5.05 -1.56 -1.01
C MET A 99 3.56 -1.76 -1.28
N VAL A 100 2.93 -2.75 -0.63
CA VAL A 100 1.51 -3.09 -0.80
C VAL A 100 0.60 -2.21 0.06
N THR A 101 1.08 -1.77 1.22
CA THR A 101 0.27 -1.00 2.18
C THR A 101 0.55 0.50 2.16
N GLY A 102 1.69 0.93 1.58
CA GLY A 102 2.17 2.30 1.67
C GLY A 102 2.61 2.69 3.09
N ARG A 103 2.85 1.71 3.98
CA ARG A 103 3.23 1.90 5.38
C ARG A 103 4.63 1.39 5.65
N PRO A 104 5.39 1.97 6.60
CA PRO A 104 6.62 1.35 7.10
C PRO A 104 6.31 0.08 7.90
N VAL A 105 7.33 -0.71 8.23
CA VAL A 105 7.13 -1.88 9.10
C VAL A 105 6.71 -1.44 10.50
N GLU A 106 7.44 -0.51 11.09
CA GLU A 106 7.14 0.08 12.39
C GLU A 106 6.77 1.56 12.22
N THR A 107 5.92 2.09 13.10
CA THR A 107 5.64 3.53 13.14
C THR A 107 6.91 4.29 13.52
N PRO A 108 7.45 5.17 12.66
CA PRO A 108 8.62 5.96 12.99
C PRO A 108 8.34 6.91 14.15
N ALA A 109 9.29 7.06 15.07
CA ALA A 109 9.13 7.92 16.25
C ALA A 109 8.97 9.41 15.88
N ASP A 110 9.59 9.82 14.78
CA ASP A 110 9.54 11.16 14.20
C ASP A 110 8.35 11.38 13.26
N TRP A 111 7.59 10.32 12.93
CA TRP A 111 6.44 10.38 12.03
C TRP A 111 5.27 9.53 12.54
N ALA A 112 4.73 9.92 13.70
CA ALA A 112 3.74 9.13 14.43
C ALA A 112 2.41 8.91 13.67
N GLU A 113 2.04 9.83 12.77
CA GLU A 113 0.86 9.66 11.91
C GLU A 113 1.05 8.58 10.82
N CYS A 114 2.28 8.19 10.53
CA CYS A 114 2.62 7.13 9.58
C CYS A 114 2.57 5.76 10.28
N ALA A 115 1.35 5.30 10.55
CA ALA A 115 1.13 4.02 11.21
C ALA A 115 1.78 2.87 10.42
N GLY A 116 2.63 2.09 11.08
CA GLY A 116 3.26 0.91 10.49
C GLY A 116 2.26 -0.21 10.18
N HIS A 117 2.68 -1.16 9.34
CA HIS A 117 1.91 -2.38 9.09
C HIS A 117 2.26 -3.53 10.05
N TYR A 118 3.38 -3.41 10.78
CA TYR A 118 3.83 -4.28 11.88
C TYR A 118 4.08 -5.75 11.53
N TRP A 119 4.23 -6.05 10.24
CA TRP A 119 4.54 -7.41 9.78
C TRP A 119 6.04 -7.61 9.71
N THR A 120 6.60 -8.34 10.67
CA THR A 120 8.05 -8.59 10.77
C THR A 120 8.46 -10.01 10.35
N TRP A 121 7.49 -10.90 10.10
CA TRP A 121 7.73 -12.30 9.76
C TRP A 121 8.15 -12.49 8.29
N ASN A 122 9.12 -13.37 8.02
CA ASN A 122 9.62 -13.63 6.66
C ASN A 122 9.57 -15.11 6.24
N GLY A 123 8.98 -15.98 7.06
CA GLY A 123 8.78 -17.39 6.76
C GLY A 123 7.50 -17.66 5.96
N GLU A 124 7.16 -18.94 5.80
CA GLU A 124 5.91 -19.37 5.16
C GLU A 124 4.69 -18.94 5.98
N VAL A 125 3.57 -18.75 5.28
CA VAL A 125 2.27 -18.40 5.87
C VAL A 125 1.18 -19.24 5.18
N PRO A 126 0.27 -19.90 5.93
CA PRO A 126 0.34 -20.11 7.37
C PRO A 126 1.48 -21.08 7.72
N SER A 127 2.13 -20.87 8.86
CA SER A 127 3.06 -21.84 9.46
C SER A 127 3.02 -21.77 10.98
N ASN A 128 3.60 -22.78 11.65
CA ASN A 128 3.70 -22.75 13.10
C ASN A 128 4.58 -21.57 13.54
N GLY A 129 4.02 -20.66 14.34
CA GLY A 129 4.70 -19.45 14.78
C GLY A 129 4.55 -18.22 13.88
N SER A 130 3.98 -18.34 12.67
CA SER A 130 3.63 -17.15 11.87
C SER A 130 2.40 -16.46 12.47
N PRO A 131 2.32 -15.12 12.46
CA PRO A 131 1.05 -14.45 12.74
C PRO A 131 -0.03 -14.88 11.74
N ALA A 132 -1.29 -14.93 12.19
CA ALA A 132 -2.38 -15.50 11.39
C ALA A 132 -2.68 -14.70 10.11
N SER A 133 -2.48 -13.39 10.13
CA SER A 133 -2.68 -12.47 9.01
C SER A 133 -2.00 -11.15 9.28
N LEU A 134 -1.93 -10.27 8.27
CA LEU A 134 -1.44 -8.90 8.43
C LEU A 134 -2.27 -8.10 9.45
N HIS A 135 -3.57 -8.38 9.57
CA HIS A 135 -4.43 -7.69 10.52
C HIS A 135 -4.13 -8.10 11.97
N ALA A 136 -3.67 -9.33 12.18
CA ALA A 136 -3.31 -9.84 13.50
C ALA A 136 -2.07 -9.14 14.08
N THR A 137 -1.23 -8.52 13.26
CA THR A 137 -0.06 -7.75 13.72
C THR A 137 -0.38 -6.28 14.01
N ASN A 138 -1.59 -5.81 13.69
CA ASN A 138 -1.97 -4.42 13.93
C ASN A 138 -2.19 -4.18 15.44
N PRO A 139 -1.44 -3.25 16.08
CA PRO A 139 -1.59 -2.97 17.52
C PRO A 139 -2.95 -2.38 17.89
N ALA A 140 -3.63 -1.72 16.95
CA ALA A 140 -5.00 -1.24 17.12
C ALA A 140 -6.05 -2.36 16.99
N LYS A 141 -5.63 -3.61 16.71
CA LYS A 141 -6.49 -4.77 16.45
C LYS A 141 -7.49 -4.54 15.31
N GLY A 142 -7.11 -3.68 14.36
CA GLY A 142 -7.93 -3.26 13.23
C GLY A 142 -7.44 -3.80 11.89
N TYR A 143 -8.13 -3.37 10.84
CA TYR A 143 -7.79 -3.71 9.46
C TYR A 143 -6.61 -2.88 8.95
N THR A 144 -5.71 -3.51 8.22
CA THR A 144 -4.54 -2.86 7.61
C THR A 144 -4.77 -2.81 6.11
N ALA A 145 -5.33 -1.71 5.60
CA ALA A 145 -5.63 -1.57 4.17
C ALA A 145 -4.38 -1.62 3.27
N SER A 146 -4.60 -2.00 2.02
CA SER A 146 -3.63 -2.16 0.93
C SER A 146 -4.06 -1.41 -0.33
N THR A 147 -3.16 -1.34 -1.32
CA THR A 147 -3.49 -0.88 -2.68
C THR A 147 -4.55 -1.74 -3.36
N PHE A 148 -4.67 -3.02 -2.99
CA PHE A 148 -5.74 -3.90 -3.49
C PHE A 148 -7.11 -3.47 -3.00
N ASP A 149 -7.23 -3.04 -1.74
CA ASP A 149 -8.47 -2.47 -1.22
C ASP A 149 -8.90 -1.25 -2.04
N VAL A 150 -7.97 -0.34 -2.31
CA VAL A 150 -8.27 0.89 -3.09
C VAL A 150 -8.83 0.54 -4.47
N ALA A 151 -8.20 -0.38 -5.20
CA ALA A 151 -8.64 -0.76 -6.55
C ALA A 151 -9.95 -1.57 -6.52
N HIS A 152 -10.00 -2.62 -5.70
CA HIS A 152 -11.15 -3.51 -5.60
C HIS A 152 -12.41 -2.76 -5.14
N ASP A 153 -12.29 -1.88 -4.14
CA ASP A 153 -13.43 -1.18 -3.57
C ASP A 153 -13.98 -0.10 -4.51
N ALA A 154 -13.14 0.38 -5.44
CA ALA A 154 -13.55 1.20 -6.58
C ALA A 154 -14.23 0.39 -7.71
N GLY A 155 -14.33 -0.93 -7.60
CA GLY A 155 -14.94 -1.81 -8.60
C GLY A 155 -13.98 -2.22 -9.73
N LEU A 156 -12.67 -2.03 -9.55
CA LEU A 156 -11.66 -2.51 -10.48
C LEU A 156 -11.27 -3.95 -10.16
N LYS A 157 -10.74 -4.64 -11.17
CA LYS A 157 -10.21 -5.99 -10.99
C LYS A 157 -8.77 -5.96 -10.49
N THR A 158 -8.44 -6.89 -9.62
CA THR A 158 -7.12 -7.00 -8.99
C THR A 158 -6.52 -8.38 -9.21
N ALA A 159 -5.19 -8.42 -9.26
CA ALA A 159 -4.47 -9.68 -9.39
C ALA A 159 -3.14 -9.65 -8.64
N ILE A 160 -2.73 -10.80 -8.11
CA ILE A 160 -1.40 -11.00 -7.53
C ILE A 160 -0.68 -12.20 -8.15
N TYR A 161 0.59 -11.98 -8.50
CA TYR A 161 1.49 -13.00 -9.03
C TYR A 161 2.76 -13.02 -8.20
N SER A 162 3.16 -14.19 -7.72
CA SER A 162 4.40 -14.34 -6.96
C SER A 162 5.01 -15.71 -7.16
N GLY A 163 6.32 -15.75 -7.44
CA GLY A 163 7.10 -16.99 -7.45
C GLY A 163 7.39 -17.59 -6.07
N LYS A 164 7.18 -16.83 -4.98
CA LYS A 164 7.46 -17.29 -3.60
C LYS A 164 6.18 -17.53 -2.82
N THR A 165 6.08 -18.69 -2.19
CA THR A 165 4.89 -19.18 -1.47
C THR A 165 4.51 -18.31 -0.29
N LYS A 166 5.48 -17.78 0.48
CA LYS A 166 5.24 -16.88 1.62
C LYS A 166 4.37 -15.64 1.36
N PHE A 167 4.21 -15.24 0.10
CA PHE A 167 3.33 -14.13 -0.28
C PHE A 167 1.83 -14.50 -0.24
N SER A 168 1.50 -15.76 0.06
CA SER A 168 0.17 -16.20 0.47
C SER A 168 -0.42 -15.37 1.61
N LEU A 169 0.44 -14.71 2.41
CA LEU A 169 0.04 -13.69 3.39
C LEU A 169 -1.03 -12.74 2.85
N TYR A 170 -0.85 -12.24 1.63
CA TYR A 170 -1.76 -11.24 1.07
C TYR A 170 -3.11 -11.86 0.71
N THR A 171 -3.13 -13.02 0.05
CA THR A 171 -4.38 -13.73 -0.27
C THR A 171 -5.13 -14.19 0.98
N ILE A 172 -4.41 -14.43 2.09
CA ILE A 172 -5.03 -14.73 3.39
C ILE A 172 -5.61 -13.46 4.00
N SER A 173 -4.82 -12.39 4.09
CA SER A 173 -5.21 -11.15 4.78
C SER A 173 -6.33 -10.42 4.06
N PHE A 174 -6.25 -10.34 2.73
CA PHE A 174 -7.24 -9.64 1.91
C PHE A 174 -8.19 -10.60 1.18
N GLY A 175 -8.24 -11.87 1.62
CA GLY A 175 -9.10 -12.91 1.06
C GLY A 175 -10.55 -12.80 1.50
N ALA A 176 -11.37 -13.78 1.11
CA ALA A 176 -12.81 -13.80 1.40
C ALA A 176 -13.12 -13.80 2.91
N GLU A 177 -12.23 -14.37 3.72
CA GLU A 177 -12.42 -14.57 5.15
C GLU A 177 -12.05 -13.33 5.98
N LEU A 178 -10.99 -12.63 5.60
CA LEU A 178 -10.38 -11.57 6.41
C LEU A 178 -10.41 -10.18 5.75
N GLY A 179 -10.68 -10.10 4.45
CA GLY A 179 -10.82 -8.85 3.72
C GLY A 179 -11.96 -7.99 4.27
N ALA A 180 -11.80 -6.67 4.19
CA ALA A 180 -12.82 -5.72 4.64
C ALA A 180 -14.08 -5.82 3.76
N GLU A 181 -15.26 -5.84 4.38
CA GLU A 181 -16.55 -5.88 3.67
C GLU A 181 -16.83 -4.57 2.91
N ASN A 182 -17.37 -4.67 1.70
CA ASN A 182 -17.95 -3.55 0.97
C ASN A 182 -18.94 -4.06 -0.11
N LYS A 183 -19.46 -3.15 -0.93
CA LYS A 183 -20.43 -3.45 -2.00
C LYS A 183 -19.98 -4.47 -3.06
N ASN A 184 -18.67 -4.65 -3.24
CA ASN A 184 -18.03 -5.60 -4.15
C ASN A 184 -17.57 -6.89 -3.43
N GLY A 185 -17.77 -6.99 -2.11
CA GLY A 185 -17.41 -8.14 -1.27
C GLY A 185 -16.06 -8.02 -0.56
N ARG A 186 -15.71 -9.06 0.20
CA ARG A 186 -14.49 -9.12 1.02
C ARG A 186 -13.24 -9.46 0.24
N ASN A 187 -13.34 -10.40 -0.70
CA ASN A 187 -12.18 -10.93 -1.39
C ASN A 187 -11.57 -9.90 -2.35
N LYS A 188 -10.40 -9.36 -2.00
CA LYS A 188 -9.74 -8.29 -2.76
C LYS A 188 -8.95 -8.80 -3.96
N PHE A 189 -9.04 -10.07 -4.33
CA PHE A 189 -8.34 -10.65 -5.47
C PHE A 189 -9.29 -11.39 -6.40
N ASP A 190 -9.46 -10.88 -7.62
CA ASP A 190 -10.10 -11.65 -8.70
C ASP A 190 -9.20 -12.79 -9.20
N PHE A 191 -7.88 -12.58 -9.12
CA PHE A 191 -6.90 -13.56 -9.54
C PHE A 191 -5.69 -13.63 -8.61
N SER A 192 -5.25 -14.84 -8.29
CA SER A 192 -3.99 -15.05 -7.56
C SER A 192 -3.22 -16.26 -8.10
N ALA A 193 -1.93 -16.08 -8.36
CA ALA A 193 -1.01 -17.17 -8.65
C ALA A 193 0.24 -17.03 -7.78
N ILE A 194 0.34 -17.88 -6.75
CA ILE A 194 1.41 -17.85 -5.76
C ILE A 194 2.12 -19.19 -5.74
N GLY A 195 3.46 -19.15 -5.79
CA GLY A 195 4.34 -20.29 -5.65
C GLY A 195 5.17 -20.62 -6.89
N ASN A 196 5.83 -21.77 -6.84
CA ASN A 196 6.76 -22.18 -7.88
C ASN A 196 6.07 -22.36 -9.23
N GLY A 197 6.74 -21.93 -10.30
CA GLY A 197 6.26 -22.12 -11.68
C GLY A 197 5.38 -21.01 -12.24
N VAL A 198 5.09 -19.94 -11.49
CA VAL A 198 4.38 -18.76 -12.02
C VAL A 198 5.10 -18.19 -13.25
N HIS A 199 6.44 -18.14 -13.24
CA HIS A 199 7.22 -17.69 -14.40
C HIS A 199 7.05 -18.58 -15.62
N ALA A 200 7.04 -19.91 -15.44
CA ALA A 200 6.84 -20.85 -16.53
C ALA A 200 5.43 -20.73 -17.13
N LYS A 201 4.40 -20.56 -16.29
CA LYS A 201 3.02 -20.31 -16.73
C LYS A 201 2.89 -18.98 -17.47
N ALA A 202 3.50 -17.91 -16.94
CA ALA A 202 3.51 -16.60 -17.58
C ALA A 202 4.21 -16.65 -18.94
N LEU A 203 5.37 -17.33 -19.02
CA LEU A 203 6.11 -17.51 -20.26
C LEU A 203 5.32 -18.33 -21.29
N ALA A 204 4.67 -19.41 -20.87
CA ALA A 204 3.80 -20.21 -21.74
C ALA A 204 2.62 -19.37 -22.27
N SER A 205 1.96 -18.61 -21.39
CA SER A 205 0.86 -17.72 -21.76
C SER A 205 1.31 -16.62 -22.73
N LEU A 206 2.49 -16.02 -22.52
CA LEU A 206 3.07 -15.05 -23.46
C LEU A 206 3.34 -15.67 -24.83
N LYS A 207 3.92 -16.87 -24.89
CA LYS A 207 4.17 -17.56 -26.16
C LYS A 207 2.88 -17.87 -26.92
N GLU A 208 1.84 -18.26 -26.20
CA GLU A 208 0.53 -18.60 -26.78
C GLU A 208 -0.23 -17.35 -27.27
N ASN A 209 -0.28 -16.29 -26.47
CA ASN A 209 -1.15 -15.14 -26.71
C ASN A 209 -0.45 -13.94 -27.34
N LYS A 210 0.89 -13.91 -27.31
CA LYS A 210 1.75 -12.86 -27.85
C LYS A 210 2.91 -13.49 -28.63
N PRO A 211 2.65 -14.30 -29.67
CA PRO A 211 3.67 -15.08 -30.38
C PRO A 211 4.74 -14.21 -31.08
N ALA A 212 4.45 -12.92 -31.33
CA ALA A 212 5.40 -11.97 -31.86
C ALA A 212 6.42 -11.45 -30.82
N TYR A 213 6.24 -11.75 -29.53
CA TYR A 213 7.18 -11.35 -28.48
C TYR A 213 8.37 -12.32 -28.43
N THR A 214 9.54 -11.84 -28.81
CA THR A 214 10.80 -12.60 -28.80
C THR A 214 11.64 -12.22 -27.58
N PHE A 215 12.22 -13.22 -26.90
CA PHE A 215 13.11 -13.05 -25.74
C PHE A 215 14.56 -12.93 -26.17
#